data_AF-A0A9P0KQ95-F1
#
_entry.id   AF-A0A9P0KQ95-F1
#
_cell.length_a   1.000
_cell.length_b   1.000
_cell.length_c   1.000
_cell.angle_alpha   90.00
_cell.angle_beta   90.00
_cell.angle_gamma   90.00
#
_symmetry.space_group_name_H-M   'P 1'
#
loop_
_entity.id
_entity.type
_entity.pdbx_description
1 polymer ?
#
loop_
_entity_poly.entity_id
_entity_poly.type
_entity_poly.pdbx_seq_one_letter_code
_entity_poly.pdbx_strand_id
1 'polypeptide(L)'
;MAPKIEKLTESLKLGEGPFWDQKKKCLYFCGMVEENIHKYDPRTKKHTKAYVGGGNVSMVIPVKGKENKFVVSLDRSVCTATWDGESDKVTDIKKIVEVEPGTSHVFNDGKCDHTGRLWIGTMGKKATDLNIPEKQGTLYSIEKKTVKSHRREIGIANGLAFDPKRNKMYYIDSFAGTVDQYDIDFTTGTLCKYKGCLLLFGTTLQDIYI
;
A
#
# COMPACT_ATOMS: atom_id res chain seq x y z
N MET A 1 -3.75 -31.85 2.60
CA MET A 1 -4.08 -31.12 3.85
C MET A 1 -4.70 -29.80 3.45
N ALA A 2 -5.87 -29.44 3.99
CA ALA A 2 -6.48 -28.13 3.72
C ALA A 2 -5.73 -27.02 4.48
N PRO A 3 -5.66 -25.79 3.95
CA PRO A 3 -5.13 -24.64 4.69
C PRO A 3 -5.93 -24.41 6.00
N LYS A 4 -5.23 -24.06 7.08
CA LYS A 4 -5.86 -23.59 8.33
C LYS A 4 -6.08 -22.08 8.24
N ILE A 5 -7.30 -21.62 8.55
CA ILE A 5 -7.66 -20.20 8.61
C ILE A 5 -7.92 -19.82 10.08
N GLU A 6 -7.32 -18.73 10.56
CA GLU A 6 -7.41 -18.28 11.96
C GLU A 6 -7.62 -16.76 12.02
N LYS A 7 -8.54 -16.30 12.89
CA LYS A 7 -8.76 -14.87 13.17
C LYS A 7 -7.66 -14.35 14.09
N LEU A 8 -6.95 -13.30 13.68
CA LEU A 8 -5.82 -12.75 14.43
C LEU A 8 -6.19 -11.59 15.36
N THR A 9 -7.11 -10.71 14.92
CA THR A 9 -7.52 -9.49 15.64
C THR A 9 -9.02 -9.28 15.51
N GLU A 10 -9.57 -8.29 16.22
CA GLU A 10 -10.91 -7.80 15.92
C GLU A 10 -11.01 -7.21 14.51
N SER A 11 -12.24 -7.19 13.98
CA SER A 11 -12.52 -6.67 12.64
C SER A 11 -12.30 -5.16 12.59
N LEU A 12 -11.70 -4.71 11.49
CA LEU A 12 -11.60 -3.31 11.13
C LEU A 12 -12.68 -2.98 10.08
N LYS A 13 -13.09 -1.71 9.99
CA LYS A 13 -13.97 -1.23 8.93
C LYS A 13 -13.32 -1.44 7.56
N LEU A 14 -12.04 -1.11 7.47
CA LEU A 14 -11.22 -1.35 6.27
C LEU A 14 -9.76 -1.56 6.68
N GLY A 15 -9.39 -2.84 6.87
CA GLY A 15 -8.02 -3.25 7.17
C GLY A 15 -7.20 -3.39 5.89
N GLU A 16 -6.06 -2.69 5.82
CA GLU A 16 -5.30 -2.53 4.58
C GLU A 16 -3.78 -2.56 4.78
N GLY A 17 -3.05 -2.66 3.67
CA GLY A 17 -1.60 -2.47 3.60
C GLY A 17 -0.77 -3.37 4.54
N PRO A 18 -0.97 -4.70 4.57
CA PRO A 18 -0.22 -5.59 5.45
C PRO A 18 1.28 -5.61 5.09
N PHE A 19 2.12 -5.42 6.09
CA PHE A 19 3.58 -5.45 6.00
C PHE A 19 4.16 -6.38 7.06
N TRP A 20 4.89 -7.42 6.64
CA TRP A 20 5.61 -8.30 7.56
C TRP A 20 7.03 -7.80 7.83
N ASP A 21 7.33 -7.43 9.08
CA ASP A 21 8.69 -7.13 9.50
C ASP A 21 9.43 -8.42 9.90
N GLN A 22 10.30 -8.87 9.01
CA GLN A 22 11.05 -10.12 9.20
C GLN A 22 12.01 -10.08 10.40
N LYS A 23 12.53 -8.91 10.78
CA LYS A 23 13.47 -8.76 11.90
C LYS A 23 12.71 -8.81 13.22
N LYS A 24 11.60 -8.07 13.33
CA LYS A 24 10.78 -8.02 14.55
C LYS A 24 9.84 -9.21 14.70
N LYS A 25 9.56 -9.92 13.61
CA LYS A 25 8.58 -11.01 13.51
C LYS A 25 7.16 -10.54 13.86
N CYS A 26 6.80 -9.36 13.36
CA CYS A 26 5.49 -8.76 13.58
C CYS A 26 4.86 -8.36 12.25
N LEU A 27 3.52 -8.40 12.21
CA LEU A 27 2.72 -7.86 11.13
C LEU A 27 2.32 -6.42 11.46
N TYR A 28 2.56 -5.50 10.54
CA TYR A 28 2.01 -4.15 10.55
C TYR A 28 0.90 -4.04 9.50
N PHE A 29 -0.12 -3.23 9.75
CA PHE A 29 -1.22 -2.97 8.82
C PHE A 29 -1.97 -1.71 9.25
N CYS A 30 -2.91 -1.23 8.44
CA CYS A 30 -3.65 0.00 8.71
C CYS A 30 -5.15 -0.25 8.86
N GLY A 31 -5.82 0.61 9.62
CA GLY A 31 -7.26 0.82 9.54
C GLY A 31 -7.49 2.12 8.80
N MET A 32 -7.88 2.05 7.52
CA MET A 32 -7.91 3.21 6.63
C MET A 32 -8.91 4.27 7.08
N VAL A 33 -10.10 3.82 7.49
CA VAL A 33 -11.21 4.69 7.93
C VAL A 33 -11.02 5.13 9.37
N GLU A 34 -10.37 4.31 10.19
CA GLU A 34 -10.11 4.59 11.61
C GLU A 34 -8.85 5.42 11.85
N GLU A 35 -8.10 5.73 10.79
CA GLU A 35 -6.85 6.53 10.80
C GLU A 35 -5.77 5.95 11.74
N ASN A 36 -5.72 4.62 11.81
CA ASN A 36 -4.83 3.89 12.72
C ASN A 36 -3.78 3.06 11.97
N ILE A 37 -2.62 2.92 12.59
CA ILE A 37 -1.67 1.84 12.27
C ILE A 37 -1.72 0.77 13.36
N HIS A 38 -1.49 -0.47 12.97
CA HIS A 38 -1.61 -1.65 13.82
C HIS A 38 -0.31 -2.45 13.82
N LYS A 39 -0.04 -3.13 14.93
CA LYS A 39 1.03 -4.12 15.09
C LYS A 39 0.44 -5.38 15.69
N TYR A 40 0.71 -6.53 15.08
CA TYR A 40 0.39 -7.84 15.63
C TYR A 40 1.66 -8.68 15.76
N ASP A 41 1.94 -9.17 16.97
CA ASP A 41 3.03 -10.12 17.23
C ASP A 41 2.44 -11.53 17.38
N PRO A 42 2.59 -12.42 16.38
CA PRO A 42 2.04 -13.77 16.44
C PRO A 42 2.64 -14.64 17.54
N ARG A 43 3.82 -14.30 18.07
CA ARG A 43 4.47 -15.09 19.14
C ARG A 43 3.79 -14.87 20.49
N THR A 44 3.34 -13.65 20.74
CA THR A 44 2.66 -13.26 21.99
C THR A 44 1.15 -13.12 21.81
N LYS A 45 0.66 -13.21 20.56
CA LYS A 45 -0.70 -12.88 20.13
C LYS A 45 -1.13 -11.46 20.51
N LYS A 46 -0.17 -10.57 20.78
CA LYS A 46 -0.45 -9.20 21.19
C LYS A 46 -0.76 -8.33 19.97
N HIS A 47 -1.89 -7.64 20.03
CA HIS A 47 -2.29 -6.61 19.08
C HIS A 47 -2.23 -5.24 19.75
N THR A 48 -1.54 -4.30 19.12
CA THR A 48 -1.54 -2.89 19.51
C THR A 48 -1.88 -2.03 18.30
N LYS A 49 -2.37 -0.82 18.55
CA LYS A 49 -2.69 0.15 17.51
C LYS A 49 -2.36 1.56 17.99
N ALA A 50 -2.04 2.44 17.05
CA ALA A 50 -1.87 3.84 17.30
C ALA A 50 -2.70 4.68 16.34
N TYR A 51 -3.37 5.68 16.90
CA TYR A 51 -3.98 6.76 16.16
C TYR A 51 -2.91 7.62 15.51
N VAL A 52 -2.98 7.72 14.18
CA VAL A 52 -2.12 8.62 13.41
C VAL A 52 -2.79 9.99 13.34
N GLY A 53 -4.07 10.00 12.94
CA GLY A 53 -4.86 11.21 12.76
C GLY A 53 -4.45 12.04 11.54
N GLY A 54 -5.38 12.87 11.08
CA GLY A 54 -5.14 13.82 9.99
C GLY A 54 -5.43 13.27 8.60
N GLY A 55 -6.25 12.22 8.48
CA GLY A 55 -6.73 11.69 7.21
C GLY A 55 -6.62 10.17 7.08
N ASN A 56 -6.97 9.66 5.89
CA ASN A 56 -6.95 8.23 5.60
C ASN A 56 -5.53 7.67 5.67
N VAL A 57 -5.36 6.53 6.34
CA VAL A 57 -4.08 5.80 6.46
C VAL A 57 -4.20 4.48 5.72
N SER A 58 -3.65 4.40 4.51
CA SER A 58 -3.77 3.21 3.66
C SER A 58 -2.53 2.31 3.67
N MET A 59 -1.40 2.80 4.18
CA MET A 59 -0.11 2.11 4.13
C MET A 59 0.73 2.42 5.38
N VAL A 60 1.43 1.40 5.89
CA VAL A 60 2.45 1.54 6.95
C VAL A 60 3.66 0.66 6.63
N ILE A 61 4.83 1.28 6.51
CA ILE A 61 6.09 0.59 6.18
C ILE A 61 7.18 1.00 7.16
N PRO A 62 7.79 0.09 7.93
CA PRO A 62 8.94 0.39 8.77
C PRO A 62 10.11 0.98 7.97
N VAL A 63 10.76 2.01 8.51
CA VAL A 63 11.94 2.62 7.88
C VAL A 63 13.16 1.75 8.17
N LYS A 64 13.82 1.26 7.11
CA LYS A 64 15.01 0.41 7.23
C LYS A 64 16.09 1.07 8.09
N GLY A 65 16.54 0.34 9.12
CA GLY A 65 17.61 0.80 10.01
C GLY A 65 17.22 1.92 11.00
N LYS A 66 15.93 2.29 11.08
CA LYS A 66 15.43 3.28 12.04
C LYS A 66 14.36 2.66 12.91
N GLU A 67 14.66 2.50 14.19
CA GLU A 67 13.67 2.03 15.15
C GLU A 67 12.55 3.05 15.32
N ASN A 68 11.34 2.53 15.54
CA ASN A 68 10.14 3.31 15.81
C ASN A 68 9.77 4.35 14.73
N LYS A 69 10.35 4.24 13.52
CA LYS A 69 10.05 5.12 12.39
C LYS A 69 9.33 4.33 11.30
N PHE A 70 8.26 4.92 10.80
CA PHE A 70 7.41 4.34 9.75
C PHE A 70 7.20 5.37 8.65
N VAL A 71 7.08 4.91 7.41
CA VAL A 71 6.45 5.66 6.33
C VAL A 71 4.97 5.31 6.34
N VAL A 72 4.12 6.33 6.35
CA VAL A 72 2.66 6.19 6.31
C VAL A 72 2.08 7.07 5.22
N SER A 73 0.92 6.68 4.68
CA SER A 73 0.08 7.58 3.89
C SER A 73 -0.86 8.36 4.82
N LEU A 74 -1.13 9.61 4.46
CA LEU A 74 -2.16 10.46 5.07
C LEU A 74 -2.88 11.21 3.95
N ASP A 75 -4.09 10.75 3.63
CA ASP A 75 -4.80 11.11 2.40
C ASP A 75 -3.85 10.97 1.19
N ARG A 76 -3.41 12.08 0.59
CA ARG A 76 -2.48 12.13 -0.56
C ARG A 76 -1.06 12.57 -0.22
N SER A 77 -0.71 12.55 1.07
CA SER A 77 0.63 12.82 1.56
C SER A 77 1.34 11.54 1.98
N VAL A 78 2.63 11.46 1.71
CA VAL A 78 3.52 10.48 2.33
C VAL A 78 4.23 11.17 3.49
N CYS A 79 4.15 10.56 4.66
CA CYS A 79 4.68 11.10 5.90
C CYS A 79 5.61 10.09 6.59
N THR A 80 6.56 10.58 7.38
CA THR A 80 7.17 9.74 8.42
C THR A 80 6.36 9.85 9.70
N ALA A 81 6.08 8.72 10.35
CA ALA A 81 5.49 8.66 11.68
C ALA A 81 6.46 8.05 12.69
N THR A 82 6.34 8.45 13.96
CA THR A 82 7.10 7.87 15.08
C THR A 82 6.17 7.14 16.03
N TRP A 83 6.44 5.86 16.25
CA TRP A 83 5.64 5.01 17.13
C TRP A 83 6.49 3.92 17.78
N ASP A 84 6.36 3.74 19.09
CA ASP A 84 7.04 2.70 19.87
C ASP A 84 6.45 1.30 19.65
N GLY A 85 5.31 1.20 18.96
CA GLY A 85 4.58 -0.05 18.77
C GLY A 85 3.65 -0.39 19.93
N GLU A 86 3.49 0.46 20.94
CA GLU A 86 2.77 0.18 22.19
C GLU A 86 1.77 1.28 22.54
N SER A 87 2.19 2.54 22.45
CA SER A 87 1.36 3.72 22.69
C SER A 87 0.15 3.75 21.76
N ASP A 88 -0.97 4.30 22.22
CA ASP A 88 -2.22 4.39 21.48
C ASP A 88 -2.26 5.52 20.45
N LYS A 89 -1.17 6.29 20.33
CA LYS A 89 -0.99 7.38 19.37
C LYS A 89 0.46 7.48 18.90
N VAL A 90 0.66 7.94 17.67
CA VAL A 90 2.00 8.30 17.18
C VAL A 90 2.49 9.60 17.83
N THR A 91 3.80 9.70 18.08
CA THR A 91 4.40 10.84 18.80
C THR A 91 4.85 11.99 17.90
N ASP A 92 5.08 11.73 16.61
CA ASP A 92 5.55 12.72 15.64
C ASP A 92 5.14 12.29 14.22
N ILE A 93 4.69 13.25 13.42
CA ILE A 93 4.34 13.08 12.00
C ILE A 93 4.99 14.20 11.21
N LYS A 94 5.73 13.83 10.15
CA LYS A 94 6.39 14.80 9.26
C LYS A 94 6.08 14.48 7.81
N LYS A 95 5.48 15.43 7.10
CA LYS A 95 5.22 15.33 5.66
C LYS A 95 6.55 15.21 4.90
N ILE A 96 6.65 14.21 4.04
CA ILE A 96 7.77 14.02 3.10
C ILE A 96 7.43 14.69 1.77
N VAL A 97 6.28 14.32 1.22
CA VAL A 97 5.78 14.81 -0.07
C VAL A 97 4.26 14.70 -0.13
N GLU A 98 3.65 15.49 -0.99
CA GLU A 98 2.22 15.48 -1.29
C GLU A 98 2.03 15.43 -2.81
N VAL A 99 1.06 14.65 -3.28
CA VAL A 99 0.65 14.62 -4.69
C VAL A 99 -0.70 15.30 -4.84
N GLU A 100 -1.02 15.77 -6.05
CA GLU A 100 -2.35 16.27 -6.42
C GLU A 100 -2.92 17.32 -5.42
N PRO A 101 -2.16 18.37 -5.06
CA PRO A 101 -2.59 19.36 -4.06
C PRO A 101 -3.89 20.04 -4.48
N GLY A 102 -4.82 20.21 -3.54
CA GLY A 102 -6.13 20.84 -3.75
C GLY A 102 -7.27 19.92 -4.19
N THR A 103 -7.00 18.66 -4.52
CA THR A 103 -8.03 17.65 -4.86
C THR A 103 -8.72 17.03 -3.62
N SER A 104 -9.68 16.13 -3.81
CA SER A 104 -10.21 15.24 -2.76
C SER A 104 -9.58 13.84 -2.76
N HIS A 105 -8.55 13.63 -3.58
CA HIS A 105 -7.98 12.32 -3.81
C HIS A 105 -7.23 11.82 -2.58
N VAL A 106 -7.19 10.50 -2.43
CA VAL A 106 -6.43 9.82 -1.37
C VAL A 106 -5.60 8.70 -1.95
N PHE A 107 -4.49 8.39 -1.30
CA PHE A 107 -3.77 7.17 -1.56
C PHE A 107 -4.58 5.95 -1.12
N ASN A 108 -4.43 4.86 -1.87
CA ASN A 108 -4.97 3.55 -1.52
C ASN A 108 -3.79 2.58 -1.31
N ASP A 109 -3.53 1.58 -2.17
CA ASP A 109 -2.42 0.65 -1.91
C ASP A 109 -1.05 1.23 -2.27
N GLY A 110 -0.02 0.82 -1.50
CA GLY A 110 1.36 1.25 -1.68
C GLY A 110 2.38 0.23 -1.16
N LYS A 111 3.50 0.10 -1.88
CA LYS A 111 4.57 -0.86 -1.58
C LYS A 111 5.92 -0.35 -2.07
N CYS A 112 6.98 -0.62 -1.31
CA CYS A 112 8.34 -0.39 -1.80
C CYS A 112 8.79 -1.51 -2.74
N ASP A 113 9.46 -1.15 -3.84
CA ASP A 113 10.23 -2.13 -4.61
C ASP A 113 11.50 -2.54 -3.86
N HIS A 114 12.25 -3.49 -4.41
CA HIS A 114 13.48 -4.01 -3.78
C HIS A 114 14.61 -2.97 -3.68
N THR A 115 14.53 -1.85 -4.41
CA THR A 115 15.48 -0.73 -4.34
C THR A 115 15.14 0.24 -3.20
N GLY A 116 13.95 0.11 -2.61
CA GLY A 116 13.42 1.01 -1.58
C GLY A 116 12.63 2.18 -2.13
N ARG A 117 12.34 2.22 -3.44
CA ARG A 117 11.45 3.21 -4.04
C ARG A 117 10.02 2.86 -3.70
N LEU A 118 9.29 3.83 -3.16
CA LEU A 118 7.89 3.65 -2.81
C LEU A 118 7.03 3.78 -4.07
N TRP A 119 6.20 2.79 -4.36
CA TRP A 119 5.15 2.84 -5.37
C TRP A 119 3.81 2.94 -4.67
N ILE A 120 2.98 3.91 -5.05
CA ILE A 120 1.70 4.18 -4.38
C ILE A 120 0.75 4.86 -5.36
N GLY A 121 -0.53 4.53 -5.32
CA GLY A 121 -1.51 5.11 -6.22
C GLY A 121 -2.68 5.77 -5.52
N THR A 122 -3.30 6.74 -6.20
CA THR A 122 -4.46 7.49 -5.71
C THR A 122 -5.78 6.94 -6.25
N MET A 123 -6.87 7.35 -5.61
CA MET A 123 -8.26 7.21 -6.07
C MET A 123 -9.00 8.54 -5.85
N GLY A 124 -10.09 8.78 -6.60
CA GLY A 124 -10.72 10.11 -6.70
C GLY A 124 -11.35 10.65 -5.40
N LYS A 125 -11.62 9.79 -4.43
CA LYS A 125 -12.35 10.13 -3.19
C LYS A 125 -11.94 9.25 -2.01
N LYS A 126 -12.42 9.58 -0.81
CA LYS A 126 -12.14 8.80 0.40
C LYS A 126 -12.81 7.42 0.32
N ALA A 127 -12.21 6.42 0.98
CA ALA A 127 -12.75 5.05 0.99
C ALA A 127 -14.14 4.93 1.65
N THR A 128 -14.59 5.94 2.40
CA THR A 128 -15.93 6.01 2.97
C THR A 128 -17.01 6.41 1.96
N ASP A 129 -16.63 6.91 0.78
CA ASP A 129 -17.57 7.36 -0.23
C ASP A 129 -18.03 6.19 -1.09
N LEU A 130 -19.34 5.94 -1.16
CA LEU A 130 -19.91 4.82 -1.93
C LEU A 130 -19.80 5.02 -3.46
N ASN A 131 -19.57 6.25 -3.91
CA ASN A 131 -19.50 6.63 -5.32
C ASN A 131 -18.12 7.21 -5.64
N ILE A 132 -17.13 6.32 -5.75
CA ILE A 132 -15.78 6.65 -6.17
C ILE A 132 -15.79 6.92 -7.69
N PRO A 133 -15.44 8.13 -8.15
CA PRO A 133 -15.37 8.42 -9.57
C PRO A 133 -14.30 7.56 -10.25
N GLU A 134 -14.64 6.96 -11.39
CA GLU A 134 -13.68 6.24 -12.20
C GLU A 134 -12.63 7.18 -12.80
N LYS A 135 -11.46 6.62 -13.13
CA LYS A 135 -10.40 7.28 -13.90
C LYS A 135 -9.81 8.55 -13.28
N GLN A 136 -9.93 8.74 -11.96
CA GLN A 136 -9.32 9.88 -11.26
C GLN A 136 -7.99 9.53 -10.57
N GLY A 137 -7.69 8.24 -10.42
CA GLY A 137 -6.46 7.78 -9.78
C GLY A 137 -5.24 7.87 -10.68
N THR A 138 -4.09 8.02 -10.04
CA THR A 138 -2.77 8.00 -10.67
C THR A 138 -1.81 7.12 -9.87
N LEU A 139 -1.01 6.30 -10.55
CA LEU A 139 0.09 5.54 -9.97
C LEU A 139 1.36 6.40 -9.94
N TYR A 140 1.98 6.49 -8.77
CA TYR A 140 3.22 7.21 -8.53
C TYR A 140 4.34 6.31 -8.05
N SER A 141 5.58 6.74 -8.29
CA SER A 141 6.76 6.27 -7.57
C SER A 141 7.45 7.44 -6.88
N ILE A 142 7.96 7.22 -5.68
CA ILE A 142 8.60 8.22 -4.83
C ILE A 142 9.97 7.71 -4.40
N GLU A 143 11.01 8.48 -4.73
CA GLU A 143 12.40 8.22 -4.36
C GLU A 143 13.08 9.53 -4.02
N LYS A 144 13.76 9.62 -2.86
CA LYS A 144 14.47 10.85 -2.43
C LYS A 144 13.62 12.14 -2.50
N LYS A 145 12.33 12.03 -2.19
CA LYS A 145 11.29 13.09 -2.29
C LYS A 145 10.92 13.50 -3.73
N THR A 146 11.53 12.91 -4.75
CA THR A 146 11.11 13.05 -6.15
C THR A 146 9.92 12.16 -6.41
N VAL A 147 8.86 12.75 -6.98
CA VAL A 147 7.64 12.04 -7.39
C VAL A 147 7.64 11.88 -8.90
N LYS A 148 7.30 10.69 -9.39
CA LYS A 148 7.09 10.41 -10.80
C LYS A 148 5.75 9.73 -10.99
N SER A 149 4.92 10.23 -11.90
CA SER A 149 3.66 9.58 -12.30
C SER A 149 3.91 8.56 -13.42
N HIS A 150 3.23 7.43 -13.38
CA HIS A 150 3.41 6.32 -14.35
C HIS A 150 2.17 5.99 -15.14
N ARG A 151 1.01 5.90 -14.48
CA ARG A 151 -0.28 5.57 -15.11
C ARG A 151 -1.34 6.49 -14.53
N ARG A 152 -2.18 7.03 -15.40
CA ARG A 152 -3.36 7.84 -15.05
C ARG A 152 -4.62 7.06 -15.41
N GLU A 153 -5.77 7.67 -15.17
CA GLU A 153 -7.07 7.08 -15.46
C GLU A 153 -7.31 5.75 -14.73
N ILE A 154 -6.81 5.65 -13.50
CA ILE A 154 -7.03 4.50 -12.62
C ILE A 154 -8.36 4.70 -11.89
N GLY A 155 -9.17 3.65 -11.78
CA GLY A 155 -10.38 3.65 -10.95
C GLY A 155 -10.03 3.62 -9.46
N ILE A 156 -9.48 2.50 -9.00
CA ILE A 156 -8.98 2.33 -7.63
C ILE A 156 -7.59 1.71 -7.68
N ALA A 157 -6.57 2.50 -7.32
CA ALA A 157 -5.20 2.03 -7.25
C ALA A 157 -5.05 0.93 -6.19
N ASN A 158 -4.59 -0.25 -6.57
CA ASN A 158 -4.55 -1.40 -5.68
C ASN A 158 -3.27 -2.24 -5.88
N GLY A 159 -3.31 -3.48 -5.40
CA GLY A 159 -2.25 -4.48 -5.35
C GLY A 159 -1.02 -4.25 -6.23
N LEU A 160 0.14 -4.17 -5.58
CA LEU A 160 1.45 -4.09 -6.24
C LEU A 160 2.32 -5.32 -5.90
N ALA A 161 2.99 -5.87 -6.89
CA ALA A 161 4.04 -6.87 -6.71
C ALA A 161 5.19 -6.67 -7.71
N PHE A 162 6.38 -7.15 -7.34
CA PHE A 162 7.59 -6.99 -8.14
C PHE A 162 8.29 -8.33 -8.28
N ASP A 163 8.79 -8.61 -9.49
CA ASP A 163 9.75 -9.68 -9.75
C ASP A 163 11.07 -9.04 -10.22
N PRO A 164 12.03 -8.84 -9.29
CA PRO A 164 13.34 -8.28 -9.60
C PRO A 164 14.16 -9.13 -10.57
N LYS A 165 13.94 -10.45 -10.60
CA LYS A 165 14.70 -11.36 -11.47
C LYS A 165 14.25 -11.23 -12.93
N ARG A 166 12.97 -10.93 -13.15
CA ARG A 166 12.37 -10.81 -14.48
C ARG A 166 12.14 -9.37 -14.94
N ASN A 167 12.55 -8.38 -14.14
CA ASN A 167 12.29 -6.96 -14.38
C ASN A 167 10.79 -6.70 -14.60
N LYS A 168 9.95 -7.25 -13.71
CA LYS A 168 8.48 -7.10 -13.79
C LYS A 168 7.90 -6.36 -12.60
N MET A 169 6.87 -5.59 -12.89
CA MET A 169 5.90 -5.09 -11.93
C MET A 169 4.51 -5.64 -12.29
N TYR A 170 3.77 -6.06 -11.28
CA TYR A 170 2.36 -6.43 -11.37
C TYR A 170 1.54 -5.38 -10.64
N TYR A 171 0.43 -4.95 -11.24
CA TYR A 171 -0.39 -3.87 -10.73
C TYR A 171 -1.87 -4.15 -10.93
N ILE A 172 -2.69 -3.70 -9.98
CA ILE A 172 -4.14 -3.84 -10.04
C ILE A 172 -4.79 -2.47 -10.01
N ASP A 173 -5.65 -2.21 -10.98
CA ASP A 173 -6.76 -1.27 -10.87
C ASP A 173 -8.03 -2.07 -10.59
N SER A 174 -8.61 -1.91 -9.40
CA SER A 174 -9.75 -2.76 -9.00
C SER A 174 -10.94 -2.62 -9.95
N PHE A 175 -11.16 -1.44 -10.53
CA PHE A 175 -12.27 -1.23 -11.47
C PHE A 175 -12.00 -1.82 -12.85
N ALA A 176 -10.71 -2.00 -13.20
CA ALA A 176 -10.36 -2.71 -14.43
C ALA A 176 -10.62 -4.22 -14.31
N GLY A 177 -10.62 -4.79 -13.10
CA GLY A 177 -10.86 -6.23 -12.88
C GLY A 177 -9.73 -7.13 -13.39
N THR A 178 -8.50 -6.59 -13.46
CA THR A 178 -7.35 -7.25 -14.08
C THR A 178 -6.08 -7.13 -13.24
N VAL A 179 -5.15 -8.06 -13.45
CA VAL A 179 -3.75 -7.91 -13.03
C VAL A 179 -2.92 -7.57 -14.26
N ASP A 180 -2.41 -6.35 -14.27
CA ASP A 180 -1.57 -5.84 -15.34
C ASP A 180 -0.10 -6.14 -15.07
N GLN A 181 0.66 -6.40 -16.14
CA GLN A 181 2.11 -6.63 -16.07
C GLN A 181 2.87 -5.57 -16.86
N TYR A 182 3.89 -5.01 -16.21
CA TYR A 182 4.81 -4.04 -16.80
C TYR A 182 6.23 -4.58 -16.81
N ASP A 183 6.95 -4.34 -17.91
CA ASP A 183 8.41 -4.30 -17.88
C ASP A 183 8.86 -3.05 -17.10
N ILE A 184 9.72 -3.24 -16.10
CA ILE A 184 10.23 -2.16 -15.24
C ILE A 184 11.76 -2.15 -15.27
N ASP A 185 12.33 -0.96 -15.45
CA ASP A 185 13.74 -0.70 -15.14
C ASP A 185 13.84 -0.23 -13.68
N PHE A 186 14.34 -1.08 -12.80
CA PHE A 186 14.51 -0.76 -11.38
C PHE A 186 15.58 0.29 -11.11
N THR A 187 16.56 0.46 -12.02
CA THR A 187 17.60 1.48 -11.90
C THR A 187 17.00 2.87 -12.00
N THR A 188 16.15 3.09 -13.01
CA THR A 188 15.53 4.39 -13.27
C THR A 188 14.12 4.54 -12.67
N GLY A 189 13.53 3.45 -12.20
CA GLY A 189 12.13 3.40 -11.77
C GLY A 189 11.21 3.79 -12.92
N THR A 190 11.37 3.17 -14.10
CA THR A 190 10.55 3.48 -15.29
C THR A 190 9.76 2.26 -15.70
N LEU A 191 8.45 2.43 -15.94
CA LEU A 191 7.63 1.44 -16.61
C LEU A 191 7.77 1.62 -18.12
N CYS A 192 8.22 0.57 -18.82
CA CYS A 192 8.58 0.66 -20.23
C CYS A 192 7.46 0.14 -21.13
N LYS A 193 7.10 -1.14 -20.98
CA LYS A 193 6.14 -1.83 -21.85
C LYS A 193 5.03 -2.45 -21.03
N TYR A 194 3.81 -2.05 -21.34
CA TYR A 194 2.61 -2.76 -20.93
C TYR A 194 2.49 -4.05 -21.75
N LYS A 195 2.44 -5.20 -21.08
CA LYS A 195 2.04 -6.47 -21.70
C LYS A 195 0.72 -6.89 -21.03
N GLY A 196 -0.28 -7.18 -21.86
CA GLY A 196 -1.68 -7.38 -21.47
C GLY A 196 -1.94 -8.34 -20.31
N CYS A 197 -3.17 -8.24 -19.82
CA CYS A 197 -3.56 -8.60 -18.46
C CYS A 197 -3.81 -10.10 -18.21
N LEU A 198 -3.72 -10.49 -16.95
CA LEU A 198 -4.44 -11.66 -16.43
C LEU A 198 -5.83 -11.20 -15.96
N LEU A 199 -6.88 -11.74 -16.57
CA LEU A 199 -8.27 -11.51 -16.14
C LEU A 199 -8.50 -12.22 -14.80
N LEU A 200 -9.07 -11.51 -13.82
CA LEU A 200 -9.40 -12.08 -12.51
C LEU A 200 -10.74 -12.83 -12.50
N PHE A 201 -11.50 -12.79 -13.61
CA PHE A 201 -12.77 -13.48 -13.75
C PHE A 201 -12.73 -14.47 -14.92
N GLY A 202 -12.91 -15.76 -14.62
CA GLY A 202 -13.18 -16.80 -15.61
C GLY A 202 -12.15 -17.92 -15.77
N THR A 203 -10.96 -17.83 -15.16
CA THR A 203 -9.97 -18.93 -15.17
C THR A 203 -10.12 -19.79 -13.93
N THR A 204 -10.29 -21.09 -14.13
CA THR A 204 -10.28 -22.07 -13.04
C THR A 204 -8.85 -22.23 -12.53
N LEU A 205 -8.68 -22.74 -11.30
CA LEU A 205 -7.36 -23.04 -10.70
C LEU A 205 -6.45 -23.95 -11.56
N GLN A 206 -6.97 -24.54 -12.64
CA GLN A 206 -6.19 -25.36 -13.57
C GLN A 206 -5.34 -24.56 -14.57
N ASP A 207 -5.60 -23.26 -14.75
CA ASP A 207 -4.91 -22.43 -15.76
C ASP A 207 -3.66 -21.71 -15.21
N ILE A 208 -3.33 -21.89 -13.93
CA ILE A 208 -2.17 -21.27 -13.29
C ILE A 208 -1.14 -22.37 -12.98
N TYR A 209 -0.40 -22.79 -14.00
CA TYR A 209 0.87 -23.50 -13.83
C TYR A 209 2.00 -22.55 -14.27
N ILE A 210 2.87 -22.19 -13.31
CA ILE A 210 4.23 -21.69 -13.55
C ILE A 210 5.18 -22.62 -12.80
#